data_AF-A0A2J6Q5Q7-F1
#
_entry.id   AF-A0A2J6Q5Q7-F1
#
_cell.length_a   1.000
_cell.length_b   1.000
_cell.length_c   1.000
_cell.angle_alpha   90.00
_cell.angle_beta   90.00
_cell.angle_gamma   90.00
#
_symmetry.space_group_name_H-M   'P 1'
#
loop_
_entity.id
_entity.type
_entity.pdbx_description
1 polymer ?
#
loop_
_entity_poly.entity_id
_entity_poly.type
_entity_poly.pdbx_seq_one_letter_code
_entity_poly.pdbx_strand_id
1 'polypeptide(L)'
;MKEKIALQSSYASTEIALYQSTTDEEVLDDELDEDYLKDGDIILELCKGYLEALPTIFPAQNSLAEGPFVLCHEDRNQGNILVAPESFVITGLIDWEMVSIVPLWQAHSFPKLFDGIDPADSVMFGESNEGRVLEEPPRPENYDIEDDDSIHSGIRSYAISKRDVWDNWLLRKAFSEALTQHGVHFEASISEKRKRTFDEGVSVLNYDWRYAKGLLKNDLKVDDA
;
A
#
# COMPACT_ATOMS: atom_id res chain seq x y z
N MET A 1 9.80 14.09 1.54
CA MET A 1 10.08 13.20 2.69
C MET A 1 10.17 13.93 4.02
N LYS A 2 11.19 14.76 4.28
CA LYS A 2 11.30 15.50 5.55
C LYS A 2 10.05 16.33 5.88
N GLU A 3 9.52 17.04 4.89
CA GLU A 3 8.26 17.81 5.01
C GLU A 3 7.04 16.92 5.26
N LYS A 4 6.97 15.76 4.61
CA LYS A 4 5.90 14.77 4.82
C LYS A 4 5.89 14.29 6.27
N ILE A 5 7.05 13.95 6.83
CA ILE A 5 7.16 13.55 8.25
C ILE A 5 6.81 14.71 9.18
N ALA A 6 7.24 15.93 8.86
CA ALA A 6 6.86 17.12 9.63
C ALA A 6 5.35 17.36 9.62
N LEU A 7 4.67 17.12 8.50
CA LEU A 7 3.22 17.19 8.40
C LEU A 7 2.54 16.14 9.27
N GLN A 8 2.98 14.88 9.22
CA GLN A 8 2.46 13.78 10.07
C GLN A 8 2.62 14.12 11.56
N SER A 9 3.81 14.59 11.95
CA SER A 9 4.11 15.02 13.32
C SER A 9 3.27 16.23 13.77
N SER A 10 3.04 17.20 12.87
CA SER A 10 2.20 18.37 13.16
C SER A 10 0.74 17.98 13.37
N TYR A 11 0.23 17.05 12.55
CA TYR A 11 -1.12 16.52 12.67
C TYR A 11 -1.31 15.84 14.03
N ALA A 12 -0.44 14.87 14.37
CA ALA A 12 -0.48 14.19 15.66
C ALA A 12 -0.37 15.15 16.86
N SER A 13 0.53 16.15 16.78
CA SER A 13 0.66 17.16 17.85
C SER A 13 -0.59 18.02 18.00
N THR A 14 -1.25 18.36 16.89
CA THR A 14 -2.46 19.20 16.89
C THR A 14 -3.64 18.45 17.46
N GLU A 15 -3.83 17.19 17.09
CA GLU A 15 -4.87 16.33 17.67
C GLU A 15 -4.66 16.18 19.19
N ILE A 16 -3.46 15.81 19.64
CA ILE A 16 -3.15 15.70 21.08
C ILE A 16 -3.50 17.00 21.82
N ALA A 17 -3.15 18.16 21.25
CA ALA A 17 -3.44 19.46 21.85
C ALA A 17 -4.94 19.78 21.89
N LEU A 18 -5.69 19.47 20.82
CA LEU A 18 -7.14 19.65 20.76
C LEU A 18 -7.84 18.83 21.86
N TYR A 19 -7.50 17.55 21.98
CA TYR A 19 -8.02 16.69 23.04
C TYR A 19 -7.65 17.18 24.45
N GLN A 20 -6.39 17.55 24.68
CA GLN A 20 -5.97 18.07 26.00
C GLN A 20 -6.67 19.38 26.37
N SER A 21 -7.10 20.16 25.36
CA SER A 21 -7.82 21.42 25.55
C SER A 21 -9.33 21.28 25.66
N THR A 22 -9.90 20.14 25.22
CA THR A 22 -11.33 19.90 25.31
C THR A 22 -11.69 19.39 26.70
N THR A 23 -12.52 20.14 27.42
CA THR A 23 -13.07 19.74 28.72
C THR A 23 -14.46 19.11 28.61
N ASP A 24 -15.05 19.14 27.41
CA ASP A 24 -16.38 18.62 27.11
C ASP A 24 -16.27 17.28 26.37
N GLU A 25 -16.65 16.19 27.05
CA GLU A 25 -16.79 14.85 26.46
C GLU A 25 -17.78 14.82 25.29
N GLU A 26 -18.71 15.79 25.19
CA GLU A 26 -19.69 15.90 24.09
C GLU A 26 -19.14 16.53 22.80
N VAL A 27 -17.95 17.16 22.81
CA VAL A 27 -17.31 17.77 21.62
C VAL A 27 -16.28 16.83 20.97
N LEU A 28 -16.01 15.70 21.61
CA LEU A 28 -15.30 14.59 20.96
C LEU A 28 -16.26 13.99 19.94
N ASP A 29 -16.16 14.50 18.72
CA ASP A 29 -16.82 13.93 17.54
C ASP A 29 -16.54 12.42 17.50
N ASP A 30 -17.50 11.61 17.04
CA ASP A 30 -17.31 10.15 16.89
C ASP A 30 -16.13 9.81 15.94
N GLU A 31 -15.53 10.80 15.28
CA GLU A 31 -14.33 10.73 14.45
C GLU A 31 -13.01 10.75 15.25
N LEU A 32 -13.04 11.16 16.51
CA LEU A 32 -11.87 11.28 17.38
C LEU A 32 -11.65 9.95 18.12
N ASP A 33 -10.96 9.01 17.48
CA ASP A 33 -10.61 7.69 18.00
C ASP A 33 -9.89 7.76 19.37
N GLU A 34 -10.53 7.30 20.45
CA GLU A 34 -9.97 7.27 21.81
C GLU A 34 -8.60 6.56 21.90
N ASP A 35 -8.32 5.62 20.99
CA ASP A 35 -7.03 4.93 20.96
C ASP A 35 -5.90 5.81 20.43
N TYR A 36 -6.24 6.81 19.62
CA TYR A 36 -5.29 7.78 19.08
C TYR A 36 -4.67 8.66 20.16
N LEU A 37 -5.43 8.98 21.21
CA LEU A 37 -4.95 9.76 22.34
C LEU A 37 -3.94 8.99 23.20
N LYS A 38 -4.14 7.68 23.38
CA LYS A 38 -3.23 6.81 24.14
C LYS A 38 -1.91 6.60 23.39
N ASP A 39 -1.99 6.55 22.06
CA ASP A 39 -0.86 6.21 21.20
C ASP A 39 -0.19 7.45 20.57
N GLY A 40 -0.71 8.66 20.78
CA GLY A 40 -0.18 9.90 20.19
C GLY A 40 1.31 10.17 20.50
N ASP A 41 1.74 9.93 21.74
CA ASP A 41 3.15 10.02 22.12
C ASP A 41 4.02 8.99 21.36
N ILE A 42 3.47 7.80 21.10
CA ILE A 42 4.13 6.75 20.31
C ILE A 42 4.27 7.20 18.85
N ILE A 43 3.23 7.83 18.28
CA ILE A 43 3.26 8.34 16.90
C ILE A 43 4.33 9.44 16.77
N LEU A 44 4.44 10.35 17.75
CA LEU A 44 5.48 11.38 17.77
C LEU A 44 6.88 10.79 17.91
N GLU A 45 7.05 9.75 18.73
CA GLU A 45 8.31 8.99 18.83
C GLU A 45 8.67 8.32 17.50
N LEU A 46 7.70 7.69 16.84
CA LEU A 46 7.89 7.09 15.51
C LEU A 46 8.28 8.15 14.48
N CYS A 47 7.63 9.32 14.47
CA CYS A 47 8.01 10.43 13.59
C CYS A 47 9.49 10.81 13.77
N LYS A 48 9.99 10.84 15.01
CA LYS A 48 11.42 11.07 15.28
C LYS A 48 12.29 9.93 14.74
N GLY A 49 11.91 8.68 14.96
CA GLY A 49 12.64 7.52 14.42
C GLY A 49 12.73 7.53 12.89
N TYR A 50 11.65 7.90 12.19
CA TYR A 50 11.66 8.09 10.74
C TYR A 50 12.55 9.27 10.30
N LEU A 51 12.58 10.38 11.06
CA LEU A 51 13.50 11.50 10.79
C LEU A 51 14.97 11.10 10.96
N GLU A 52 15.29 10.26 11.95
CA GLU A 52 16.64 9.75 12.22
C GLU A 52 17.07 8.73 11.17
N ALA A 53 16.15 7.90 10.67
CA ALA A 53 16.41 6.96 9.58
C ALA A 53 16.61 7.66 8.22
N LEU A 54 16.05 8.86 8.03
CA LEU A 54 16.01 9.55 6.74
C LEU A 54 17.39 9.74 6.08
N PRO A 55 18.47 10.17 6.77
CA PRO A 55 19.80 10.30 6.16
C PRO A 55 20.43 8.96 5.76
N THR A 56 20.03 7.85 6.38
CA THR A 56 20.52 6.50 6.06
C THR A 56 19.86 5.97 4.78
N ILE A 57 18.57 6.27 4.60
CA ILE A 57 17.80 5.84 3.42
C ILE A 57 17.99 6.79 2.24
N PHE A 58 18.15 8.08 2.52
CA PHE A 58 18.37 9.16 1.56
C PHE A 58 19.68 9.89 1.91
N PRO A 59 20.85 9.28 1.66
CA PRO A 59 22.14 9.87 1.98
C PRO A 59 22.35 11.21 1.27
N ALA A 60 22.86 12.18 2.01
CA ALA A 60 23.19 13.51 1.51
C ALA A 60 24.47 13.47 0.68
N GLN A 61 24.45 12.83 -0.50
CA GLN A 61 25.51 12.99 -1.49
C GLN A 61 24.99 13.78 -2.71
N ASN A 62 25.51 15.01 -2.80
CA ASN A 62 25.67 15.87 -3.96
C ASN A 62 24.53 16.01 -4.99
N SER A 63 23.87 17.18 -4.89
CA SER A 63 23.13 17.94 -5.91
C SER A 63 21.87 17.28 -6.46
N LEU A 64 20.68 17.85 -6.17
CA LEU A 64 19.45 17.91 -6.98
C LEU A 64 18.96 16.70 -7.86
N ALA A 65 19.63 15.54 -7.91
CA ALA A 65 19.74 14.75 -9.14
C ALA A 65 19.84 13.21 -8.95
N GLU A 66 19.36 12.62 -7.86
CA GLU A 66 19.32 11.15 -7.76
C GLU A 66 18.04 10.56 -8.37
N GLY A 67 18.08 10.47 -9.69
CA GLY A 67 17.17 9.68 -10.54
C GLY A 67 16.48 10.54 -11.60
N PRO A 68 16.19 10.01 -12.80
CA PRO A 68 15.31 10.70 -13.73
C PRO A 68 13.96 10.90 -13.04
N PHE A 69 13.47 12.13 -13.03
CA PHE A 69 12.09 12.41 -12.66
C PHE A 69 11.21 12.03 -13.84
N VAL A 70 10.08 11.41 -13.53
CA VAL A 70 9.11 10.98 -14.55
C VAL A 70 7.74 11.54 -14.21
N LEU A 71 6.97 11.82 -15.26
CA LEU A 71 5.55 12.08 -15.12
C LEU A 71 4.86 10.77 -14.74
N CYS A 72 4.25 10.73 -13.56
CA CYS A 72 3.58 9.55 -13.03
C CYS A 72 2.08 9.81 -12.93
N HIS A 73 1.31 8.93 -13.57
CA HIS A 73 -0.13 8.83 -13.34
C HIS A 73 -0.34 8.05 -12.03
N GLU A 74 -0.59 8.75 -10.92
CA GLU A 74 -0.68 8.09 -9.61
C GLU A 74 -1.98 7.28 -9.44
N ASP A 75 -3.07 7.71 -10.06
CA ASP A 75 -4.35 6.99 -10.01
C ASP A 75 -4.46 5.94 -11.13
N ARG A 76 -3.75 4.82 -10.94
CA ARG A 76 -3.72 3.69 -11.90
C ARG A 76 -4.90 2.72 -11.71
N ASN A 77 -6.08 3.24 -11.39
CA ASN A 77 -7.28 2.43 -11.27
C ASN A 77 -7.70 1.88 -12.66
N GLN A 78 -8.45 0.76 -12.69
CA GLN A 78 -8.89 0.15 -13.95
C GLN A 78 -9.87 1.04 -14.73
N GLY A 79 -10.64 1.88 -14.03
CA GLY A 79 -11.59 2.83 -14.63
C GLY A 79 -10.89 3.89 -15.49
N ASN A 80 -9.61 4.15 -15.24
CA ASN A 80 -8.79 5.12 -15.97
C ASN A 80 -8.11 4.51 -17.22
N ILE A 81 -8.35 3.23 -17.53
CA ILE A 81 -7.76 2.52 -18.66
C ILE A 81 -8.85 2.18 -19.68
N LEU A 82 -8.74 2.74 -20.89
CA LEU A 82 -9.65 2.43 -21.98
C LEU A 82 -9.16 1.21 -22.76
N VAL A 83 -10.07 0.27 -23.02
CA VAL A 83 -9.80 -0.97 -23.74
C VAL A 83 -10.79 -1.10 -24.90
N ALA A 84 -10.28 -1.42 -26.09
CA ALA A 84 -11.14 -1.70 -27.25
C ALA A 84 -11.87 -3.04 -27.05
N PRO A 85 -13.22 -3.09 -27.10
CA PRO A 85 -13.96 -4.30 -26.74
C PRO A 85 -13.74 -5.47 -27.71
N GLU A 86 -13.39 -5.21 -28.97
CA GLU A 86 -13.20 -6.27 -29.97
C GLU A 86 -11.80 -6.89 -29.93
N SER A 87 -10.79 -6.13 -29.51
CA SER A 87 -9.38 -6.54 -29.59
C SER A 87 -8.70 -6.69 -28.24
N PHE A 88 -9.33 -6.21 -27.16
CA PHE A 88 -8.77 -6.13 -25.82
C PHE A 88 -7.45 -5.35 -25.75
N VAL A 89 -7.19 -4.47 -26.73
CA VAL A 89 -6.03 -3.59 -26.76
C VAL A 89 -6.32 -2.34 -25.94
N ILE A 90 -5.36 -1.92 -25.12
CA ILE A 90 -5.41 -0.64 -24.40
C ILE A 90 -5.32 0.50 -25.42
N THR A 91 -6.33 1.37 -25.46
CA THR A 91 -6.45 2.47 -26.43
C THR A 91 -6.19 3.84 -25.83
N GLY A 92 -6.24 3.98 -24.51
CA GLY A 92 -6.01 5.26 -23.87
C GLY A 92 -5.94 5.19 -22.35
N LEU A 93 -5.38 6.25 -21.78
CA LEU A 93 -5.40 6.56 -20.35
C LEU A 93 -6.13 7.89 -20.16
N ILE A 94 -7.07 7.92 -19.23
CA ILE A 94 -7.86 9.10 -18.89
C ILE A 94 -7.60 9.51 -17.43
N ASP A 95 -8.18 10.63 -17.03
CA ASP A 95 -8.17 11.11 -15.65
C ASP A 95 -6.77 11.48 -15.10
N TRP A 96 -6.21 12.55 -15.67
CA TRP A 96 -4.86 13.03 -15.37
C TRP A 96 -4.78 14.01 -14.19
N GLU A 97 -5.84 14.15 -13.38
CA GLU A 97 -5.89 15.16 -12.32
C GLU A 97 -4.90 14.91 -11.17
N MET A 98 -4.55 13.63 -10.95
CA MET A 98 -3.59 13.17 -9.94
C MET A 98 -2.18 12.94 -10.51
N VAL A 99 -1.84 13.57 -11.63
CA VAL A 99 -0.51 13.41 -12.23
C VAL A 99 0.54 14.20 -11.45
N SER A 100 1.69 13.58 -11.19
CA SER A 100 2.79 14.19 -10.44
C SER A 100 4.13 13.95 -11.12
N ILE A 101 5.13 14.77 -10.76
CA ILE A 101 6.52 14.53 -11.13
C ILE A 101 7.20 13.91 -9.92
N VAL A 102 7.57 12.63 -10.05
CA VAL A 102 8.19 11.86 -8.96
C VAL A 102 9.53 11.27 -9.40
N PRO A 103 10.43 10.95 -8.46
CA PRO A 103 11.60 10.15 -8.76
C PRO A 103 11.21 8.80 -9.36
N LEU A 104 12.00 8.28 -10.31
CA LEU A 104 11.75 6.99 -10.96
C LEU A 104 11.49 5.84 -9.97
N TRP A 105 12.22 5.80 -8.85
CA TRP A 105 12.07 4.77 -7.83
C TRP A 105 10.66 4.72 -7.23
N GLN A 106 9.97 5.86 -7.17
CA GLN A 106 8.61 6.02 -6.67
C GLN A 106 7.58 5.68 -7.76
N ALA A 107 7.86 6.00 -9.03
CA ALA A 107 6.98 5.70 -10.15
C ALA A 107 6.85 4.20 -10.46
N HIS A 108 7.88 3.41 -10.12
CA HIS A 108 7.98 1.96 -10.38
C HIS A 108 7.12 1.10 -9.42
N SER A 109 5.85 1.44 -9.19
CA SER A 109 4.88 0.61 -8.46
C SER A 109 4.05 -0.25 -9.43
N PHE A 110 3.64 -1.45 -8.99
CA PHE A 110 2.65 -2.22 -9.73
C PHE A 110 1.33 -1.43 -9.72
N PRO A 111 0.62 -1.29 -10.87
CA PRO A 111 -0.75 -0.82 -10.85
C PRO A 111 -1.57 -1.65 -9.87
N LYS A 112 -2.50 -1.03 -9.13
CA LYS A 112 -3.34 -1.72 -8.13
C LYS A 112 -4.04 -2.96 -8.70
N LEU A 113 -4.38 -2.92 -10.00
CA LEU A 113 -4.91 -4.06 -10.75
C LEU A 113 -4.05 -5.35 -10.62
N PHE A 114 -2.74 -5.20 -10.48
CA PHE A 114 -1.78 -6.30 -10.46
C PHE A 114 -1.16 -6.52 -9.07
N ASP A 115 -1.74 -5.93 -8.02
CA ASP A 115 -1.25 -6.07 -6.63
C ASP A 115 -1.73 -7.37 -5.95
N GLY A 116 -1.95 -8.41 -6.73
CA GLY A 116 -2.39 -9.71 -6.23
C GLY A 116 -1.37 -10.32 -5.28
N ILE A 117 -1.81 -10.71 -4.09
CA ILE A 117 -1.01 -11.51 -3.14
C ILE A 117 -0.82 -12.93 -3.65
N ASP A 118 0.30 -13.56 -3.27
CA ASP A 118 0.45 -15.00 -3.55
C ASP A 118 -0.66 -15.77 -2.81
N PRO A 119 -1.37 -16.70 -3.45
CA PRO A 119 -2.35 -17.52 -2.77
C PRO A 119 -1.75 -18.27 -1.57
N ALA A 120 -0.45 -18.58 -1.57
CA ALA A 120 0.25 -19.17 -0.42
C ALA A 120 0.28 -18.26 0.81
N ASP A 121 0.34 -16.95 0.61
CA ASP A 121 0.41 -15.92 1.66
C ASP A 121 -0.98 -15.40 2.05
N SER A 122 -2.03 -15.81 1.32
CA SER A 122 -3.40 -15.39 1.57
C SER A 122 -4.08 -16.24 2.63
N VAL A 123 -4.72 -15.58 3.60
CA VAL A 123 -5.59 -16.24 4.59
C VAL A 123 -6.71 -17.06 3.96
N MET A 124 -7.12 -16.75 2.72
CA MET A 124 -8.17 -17.46 1.98
C MET A 124 -7.77 -18.88 1.58
N PHE A 125 -6.48 -19.17 1.61
CA PHE A 125 -5.94 -20.49 1.38
C PHE A 125 -5.45 -21.13 2.68
N GLY A 126 -5.54 -20.47 3.84
CA GLY A 126 -5.10 -20.96 5.15
C GLY A 126 -3.58 -20.83 5.35
N GLU A 127 -3.09 -21.26 6.51
CA GLU A 127 -1.67 -21.11 6.86
C GLU A 127 -0.74 -21.82 5.86
N SER A 128 0.35 -21.13 5.49
CA SER A 128 1.40 -21.59 4.59
C SER A 128 2.20 -22.74 5.21
N ASN A 129 1.74 -23.98 5.04
CA ASN A 129 2.52 -25.15 5.42
C ASN A 129 3.40 -25.59 4.24
N GLU A 130 4.69 -25.77 4.49
CA GLU A 130 5.65 -26.29 3.50
C GLU A 130 5.13 -27.59 2.87
N GLY A 131 5.00 -27.59 1.54
CA GLY A 131 4.57 -28.76 0.77
C GLY A 131 3.06 -28.83 0.44
N ARG A 132 2.27 -27.81 0.77
CA ARG A 132 0.88 -27.74 0.29
C ARG A 132 0.82 -27.42 -1.20
N VAL A 133 0.14 -28.27 -1.97
CA VAL A 133 -0.23 -27.97 -3.36
C VAL A 133 -1.45 -27.04 -3.31
N LEU A 134 -1.28 -25.82 -3.82
CA LEU A 134 -2.40 -24.90 -3.99
C LEU A 134 -3.17 -25.31 -5.25
N GLU A 135 -4.44 -25.64 -5.07
CA GLU A 135 -5.33 -25.99 -6.18
C GLU A 135 -6.12 -24.76 -6.63
N GLU A 136 -6.30 -24.65 -7.95
CA GLU A 136 -7.12 -23.60 -8.57
C GLU A 136 -8.56 -23.68 -8.02
N PRO A 137 -9.10 -22.59 -7.43
CA PRO A 137 -10.49 -22.56 -6.99
C PRO A 137 -11.43 -22.74 -8.17
N PRO A 138 -12.56 -23.46 -8.03
CA PRO A 138 -13.54 -23.56 -9.10
C PRO A 138 -14.07 -22.18 -9.49
N ARG A 139 -14.41 -22.00 -10.77
CA ARG A 139 -15.06 -20.78 -11.24
C ARG A 139 -16.50 -20.73 -10.71
N PRO A 140 -16.91 -19.65 -10.03
CA PRO A 140 -18.30 -19.45 -9.64
C PRO A 140 -19.22 -19.46 -10.86
N GLU A 141 -20.42 -20.03 -10.74
CA GLU A 141 -21.44 -19.99 -11.81
C GLU A 141 -21.94 -18.55 -12.03
N ASN A 142 -22.04 -17.77 -10.97
CA ASN A 142 -22.32 -16.34 -10.98
C ASN A 142 -21.46 -15.63 -9.91
N TYR A 143 -21.21 -14.34 -10.16
CA TYR A 143 -20.54 -13.45 -9.22
C TYR A 143 -21.57 -12.62 -8.41
N ASP A 144 -22.85 -12.80 -8.70
CA ASP A 144 -23.94 -12.13 -8.00
C ASP A 144 -24.13 -12.78 -6.63
N ILE A 145 -23.83 -12.00 -5.58
CA ILE A 145 -24.13 -12.35 -4.20
C ILE A 145 -25.51 -11.78 -3.91
N GLU A 146 -26.47 -12.64 -3.56
CA GLU A 146 -27.75 -12.17 -3.04
C GLU A 146 -27.50 -11.55 -1.66
N ASP A 147 -27.97 -10.31 -1.44
CA ASP A 147 -27.98 -9.62 -0.14
C ASP A 147 -28.99 -10.29 0.81
N ASP A 148 -28.70 -11.54 1.17
CA ASP A 148 -29.39 -12.31 2.21
C ASP A 148 -28.34 -12.88 3.16
N ASP A 149 -28.58 -12.79 4.48
CA ASP A 149 -27.69 -13.26 5.55
C ASP A 149 -27.62 -14.80 5.64
N SER A 150 -28.03 -15.51 4.59
CA SER A 150 -28.02 -16.96 4.56
C SER A 150 -26.59 -17.51 4.54
N ILE A 151 -26.40 -18.67 5.17
CA ILE A 151 -25.15 -19.43 5.12
C ILE A 151 -24.70 -19.68 3.67
N HIS A 152 -25.66 -19.80 2.73
CA HIS A 152 -25.36 -19.97 1.31
C HIS A 152 -24.75 -18.73 0.67
N SER A 153 -25.20 -17.52 1.05
CA SER A 153 -24.59 -16.25 0.61
C SER A 153 -23.15 -16.12 1.13
N GLY A 154 -22.93 -16.43 2.41
CA GLY A 154 -21.58 -16.43 3.00
C GLY A 154 -20.61 -17.41 2.33
N ILE A 155 -21.06 -18.64 2.04
CA ILE A 155 -20.22 -19.64 1.33
C ILE A 155 -19.89 -19.18 -0.10
N ARG A 156 -20.87 -18.60 -0.82
CA ARG A 156 -20.64 -18.06 -2.18
C ARG A 156 -19.67 -16.89 -2.17
N SER A 157 -19.86 -15.94 -1.24
CA SER A 157 -18.97 -14.80 -1.05
C SER A 157 -17.52 -15.24 -0.78
N TYR A 158 -17.34 -16.25 0.09
CA TYR A 158 -16.02 -16.83 0.34
C TYR A 158 -15.41 -17.48 -0.91
N ALA A 159 -16.19 -18.25 -1.68
CA ALA A 159 -15.72 -18.90 -2.90
C ALA A 159 -15.31 -17.89 -3.98
N ILE A 160 -16.09 -16.82 -4.17
CA ILE A 160 -15.79 -15.71 -5.07
C ILE A 160 -14.50 -15.03 -4.63
N SER A 161 -14.41 -14.63 -3.37
CA SER A 161 -13.24 -13.92 -2.84
C SER A 161 -11.95 -14.76 -2.95
N LYS A 162 -12.05 -16.08 -2.71
CA LYS A 162 -10.92 -17.01 -2.91
C LYS A 162 -10.51 -17.11 -4.38
N ARG A 163 -11.49 -17.10 -5.31
CA ARG A 163 -11.24 -17.08 -6.75
C ARG A 163 -10.58 -15.76 -7.17
N ASP A 164 -11.02 -14.63 -6.63
CA ASP A 164 -10.45 -13.31 -6.95
C ASP A 164 -8.97 -13.23 -6.56
N VAL A 165 -8.58 -13.75 -5.39
CA VAL A 165 -7.17 -13.85 -4.99
C VAL A 165 -6.36 -14.65 -6.03
N TRP A 166 -6.90 -15.78 -6.48
CA TRP A 166 -6.24 -16.63 -7.47
C TRP A 166 -6.10 -15.94 -8.83
N ASP A 167 -7.18 -15.31 -9.33
CA ASP A 167 -7.18 -14.65 -10.62
C ASP A 167 -6.29 -13.39 -10.62
N ASN A 168 -6.29 -12.62 -9.53
CA ASN A 168 -5.37 -11.48 -9.35
C ASN A 168 -3.90 -11.94 -9.32
N TRP A 169 -3.60 -13.07 -8.68
CA TRP A 169 -2.26 -13.65 -8.71
C TRP A 169 -1.84 -14.10 -10.12
N LEU A 170 -2.73 -14.80 -10.85
CA LEU A 170 -2.49 -15.18 -12.23
C LEU A 170 -2.23 -13.96 -13.11
N LEU A 171 -3.01 -12.90 -12.92
CA LEU A 171 -2.88 -11.66 -13.65
C LEU A 171 -1.53 -10.97 -13.34
N ARG A 172 -1.14 -10.88 -12.07
CA ARG A 172 0.17 -10.36 -11.65
C ARG A 172 1.32 -11.15 -12.26
N LYS A 173 1.22 -12.48 -12.26
CA LYS A 173 2.22 -13.38 -12.85
C LYS A 173 2.35 -13.16 -14.36
N ALA A 174 1.23 -13.17 -15.08
CA ALA A 174 1.21 -12.92 -16.52
C ALA A 174 1.75 -11.54 -16.89
N PHE A 175 1.41 -10.51 -16.11
CA PHE A 175 1.93 -9.16 -16.28
C PHE A 175 3.46 -9.12 -16.07
N SER A 176 3.97 -9.77 -15.02
CA SER A 176 5.40 -9.84 -14.72
C SER A 176 6.20 -10.59 -15.81
N GLU A 177 5.63 -11.67 -16.35
CA GLU A 177 6.19 -12.41 -17.47
C GLU A 177 6.23 -11.55 -18.74
N ALA A 178 5.15 -10.83 -19.05
CA ALA A 178 5.09 -9.92 -20.19
C ALA A 178 6.13 -8.79 -20.08
N LEU A 179 6.26 -8.18 -18.90
CA LEU A 179 7.29 -7.16 -18.65
C LEU A 179 8.70 -7.69 -18.89
N THR A 180 8.98 -8.91 -18.39
CA THR A 180 10.26 -9.58 -18.58
C THR A 180 10.56 -9.82 -20.06
N GLN A 181 9.56 -10.22 -20.86
CA GLN A 181 9.70 -10.37 -22.31
C GLN A 181 10.06 -9.05 -23.02
N HIS A 182 9.61 -7.92 -22.47
CA HIS A 182 9.95 -6.58 -22.95
C HIS A 182 11.23 -6.00 -22.34
N GLY A 183 12.00 -6.78 -21.57
CA GLY A 183 13.23 -6.34 -20.91
C GLY A 183 13.01 -5.38 -19.74
N VAL A 184 11.78 -5.29 -19.23
CA VAL A 184 11.43 -4.50 -18.05
C VAL A 184 11.39 -5.42 -16.85
N HIS A 185 12.27 -5.17 -15.88
CA HIS A 185 12.26 -5.87 -14.60
C HIS A 185 11.75 -4.92 -13.51
N PHE A 186 10.68 -5.31 -12.82
CA PHE A 186 10.14 -4.57 -11.67
C PHE A 186 10.88 -4.86 -10.36
N GLU A 187 11.94 -5.68 -10.40
CA GLU A 187 12.78 -5.92 -9.23
C GLU A 187 13.51 -4.63 -8.85
N ALA A 188 12.87 -3.86 -7.98
CA ALA A 188 13.48 -2.70 -7.35
C ALA A 188 14.79 -3.13 -6.68
N SER A 189 15.84 -2.32 -6.87
CA SER A 189 17.08 -2.50 -6.12
C SER A 189 16.79 -2.48 -4.62
N ILE A 190 17.66 -3.10 -3.80
CA ILE A 190 17.50 -3.09 -2.34
C ILE A 190 17.36 -1.65 -1.81
N SER A 191 18.07 -0.69 -2.42
CA SER A 191 17.94 0.74 -2.09
C SER A 191 16.55 1.29 -2.39
N GLU A 192 15.98 1.01 -3.56
CA GLU A 192 14.65 1.48 -3.95
C GLU A 192 13.54 0.82 -3.13
N LYS A 193 13.68 -0.48 -2.82
CA LYS A 193 12.78 -1.17 -1.89
C LYS A 193 12.77 -0.49 -0.53
N ARG A 194 13.94 -0.21 0.05
CA ARG A 194 14.05 0.53 1.33
C ARG A 194 13.44 1.94 1.24
N LYS A 195 13.63 2.66 0.14
CA LYS A 195 13.00 3.98 -0.07
C LYS A 195 11.47 3.91 -0.11
N ARG A 196 10.90 2.87 -0.73
CA ARG A 196 9.44 2.64 -0.76
C ARG A 196 8.89 2.24 0.58
N THR A 197 9.52 1.27 1.25
CA THR A 197 9.13 0.86 2.61
C THR A 197 9.15 2.04 3.56
N PHE A 198 10.15 2.93 3.41
CA PHE A 198 10.19 4.19 4.15
C PHE A 198 9.01 5.11 3.82
N ASP A 199 8.69 5.32 2.54
CA ASP A 199 7.56 6.17 2.13
C ASP A 199 6.21 5.64 2.60
N GLU A 200 6.01 4.33 2.51
CA GLU A 200 4.83 3.63 2.98
C GLU A 200 4.66 3.80 4.49
N GLY A 201 5.72 3.52 5.25
CA GLY A 201 5.75 3.71 6.69
C GLY A 201 5.40 5.14 7.10
N VAL A 202 5.94 6.15 6.42
CA VAL A 202 5.59 7.56 6.67
C VAL A 202 4.13 7.86 6.31
N SER A 203 3.58 7.23 5.27
CA SER A 203 2.19 7.46 4.82
C SER A 203 1.15 6.93 5.79
N VAL A 204 1.48 5.85 6.51
CA VAL A 204 0.58 5.19 7.45
C VAL A 204 0.84 5.54 8.91
N LEU A 205 1.79 6.44 9.21
CA LEU A 205 2.11 6.85 10.60
C LEU A 205 0.87 7.23 11.41
N ASN A 206 -0.05 7.95 10.77
CA ASN A 206 -1.26 8.45 11.39
C ASN A 206 -2.50 7.55 11.16
N TYR A 207 -2.38 6.41 10.49
CA TYR A 207 -3.53 5.53 10.25
C TYR A 207 -3.30 4.12 10.81
N ASP A 208 -2.07 3.63 10.69
CA ASP A 208 -1.64 2.33 11.22
C ASP A 208 -0.19 2.46 11.74
N TRP A 209 -0.07 3.10 12.90
CA TRP A 209 1.23 3.31 13.54
C TRP A 209 1.91 1.98 13.92
N ARG A 210 1.14 0.92 14.15
CA ARG A 210 1.66 -0.42 14.50
C ARG A 210 2.37 -1.04 13.31
N TYR A 211 1.76 -0.96 12.13
CA TYR A 211 2.40 -1.35 10.88
C TYR A 211 3.63 -0.48 10.60
N ALA A 212 3.52 0.84 10.72
CA ALA A 212 4.65 1.76 10.53
C ALA A 212 5.83 1.45 11.47
N LYS A 213 5.55 1.07 12.72
CA LYS A 213 6.56 0.62 13.71
C LYS A 213 7.21 -0.69 13.31
N GLY A 214 6.44 -1.63 12.77
CA GLY A 214 6.94 -2.89 12.22
C GLY A 214 7.96 -2.66 11.10
N LEU A 215 7.61 -1.80 10.13
CA LEU A 215 8.49 -1.44 9.01
C LEU A 215 9.78 -0.76 9.49
N LEU A 216 9.68 0.17 10.45
CA LEU A 216 10.84 0.87 10.99
C LEU A 216 11.83 -0.09 11.67
N LYS A 217 11.33 -1.02 12.48
CA LYS A 217 12.16 -1.95 13.25
C LYS A 217 12.74 -3.08 12.41
N ASN A 218 11.93 -3.68 11.53
CA ASN A 218 12.31 -4.92 10.86
C ASN A 218 13.00 -4.65 9.52
N ASP A 219 12.50 -3.67 8.76
CA ASP A 219 12.87 -3.50 7.35
C ASP A 219 13.79 -2.30 7.12
N LEU A 220 13.68 -1.28 7.97
CA LEU A 220 14.46 -0.06 7.83
C LEU A 220 15.73 -0.04 8.70
N LYS A 221 15.83 -0.92 9.71
CA LYS A 221 16.97 -1.06 10.65
C LYS A 221 17.77 0.23 10.81
N VAL A 222 17.31 1.10 11.70
CA VAL A 222 18.23 1.97 12.43
C VAL A 222 18.78 1.07 13.53
N ASP A 223 20.03 0.65 13.42
CA ASP A 223 20.65 -0.10 14.52
C ASP A 223 20.59 0.79 15.78
N ASP A 224 19.89 0.34 16.81
CA ASP A 224 19.94 0.93 18.14
C ASP A 224 21.40 0.86 18.61
N ALA A 225 22.11 2.00 18.58
CA ALA A 225 23.47 2.15 19.10
C ALA A 225 23.44 2.54 20.58
#